data_AF-A0AAX6EQS2-F1
#
_entry.id   AF-A0AAX6EQS2-F1
#
_cell.length_a   1.000
_cell.length_b   1.000
_cell.length_c   1.000
_cell.angle_alpha   90.00
_cell.angle_beta   90.00
_cell.angle_gamma   90.00
#
_symmetry.space_group_name_H-M   'P 1'
#
loop_
_entity.id
_entity.type
_entity.pdbx_description
1 polymer ?
#
loop_
_entity_poly.entity_id
_entity_poly.type
_entity_poly.pdbx_seq_one_letter_code
_entity_poly.pdbx_strand_id
1 'polypeptide(L)'
;MASPSMTMAPLALVVLFLLSLIGSSSAQLHPANFYSSSCPNLFGTIKPLVQSAIAKEKRMGASLLRLFFHDCFVNGCDGSVLLADTANFTGEQQALPNNNSLRGFKVIKRIKSAVEKACPGVVSCADILAITSRDSVVILGGPNWNVKLGRRDARRASQSAANNNIPPPTSSLSNLISRFAAQGLSTKDMVALSGAHTIGQARCTTFRAHIYNDTDIDGSFAKTRQSKCNKKSGSGDNKLAPLDLQTPTAFDNSYYSNLLRRKGLLHSDQELFNNGSTDSLVRTYSRSPGTFNSDFVKAMIKMGDISPLTVSNGEIRKKCSKIN
;
A
#
# COMPACT_ATOMS: atom_id res chain seq x y z
N MET A 1 -57.06 52.68 -15.65
CA MET A 1 -56.08 51.74 -16.23
C MET A 1 -55.09 51.39 -15.14
N ALA A 2 -55.14 50.17 -14.59
CA ALA A 2 -54.18 49.66 -13.63
C ALA A 2 -53.76 48.27 -14.11
N SER A 3 -52.48 48.10 -14.43
CA SER A 3 -51.89 46.85 -14.90
C SER A 3 -51.53 45.96 -13.70
N PRO A 4 -51.71 44.63 -13.76
CA PRO A 4 -51.32 43.75 -12.68
C PRO A 4 -49.82 43.42 -12.76
N SER A 5 -49.12 43.64 -11.66
CA SER A 5 -47.75 43.18 -11.46
C SER A 5 -47.76 41.67 -11.22
N MET A 6 -47.32 40.88 -12.21
CA MET A 6 -47.18 39.44 -12.09
C MET A 6 -46.08 39.07 -11.09
N THR A 7 -46.44 38.30 -10.07
CA THR A 7 -45.56 37.82 -9.01
C THR A 7 -44.64 36.71 -9.53
N MET A 8 -43.37 37.05 -9.75
CA MET A 8 -42.25 36.17 -10.17
C MET A 8 -41.81 35.14 -9.11
N ALA A 9 -42.57 34.93 -8.03
CA ALA A 9 -42.16 34.15 -6.87
C ALA A 9 -42.15 32.60 -7.04
N PRO A 10 -43.06 31.95 -7.80
CA PRO A 10 -43.15 30.49 -7.76
C PRO A 10 -42.05 29.79 -8.59
N LEU A 11 -41.47 30.46 -9.59
CA LEU A 11 -40.45 29.86 -10.45
C LEU A 11 -39.08 29.74 -9.76
N ALA A 12 -38.72 30.71 -8.92
CA ALA A 12 -37.44 30.74 -8.20
C ALA A 12 -37.34 29.62 -7.14
N LEU A 13 -38.46 29.30 -6.49
CA LEU A 13 -38.54 28.20 -5.51
C LEU A 13 -38.40 26.81 -6.15
N VAL A 14 -38.95 26.62 -7.36
CA VAL A 14 -38.81 25.36 -8.11
C VAL A 14 -37.37 25.15 -8.57
N VAL A 15 -36.68 26.21 -9.00
CA VAL A 15 -35.26 26.13 -9.40
C VAL A 15 -34.35 25.83 -8.20
N LEU A 16 -34.59 26.41 -7.03
CA LEU A 16 -33.84 26.09 -5.80
C LEU A 16 -34.06 24.63 -5.33
N PHE A 17 -35.29 24.11 -5.49
CA PHE A 17 -35.60 22.71 -5.16
C PHE A 17 -34.96 21.71 -6.15
N LEU A 18 -34.86 22.07 -7.43
CA LEU A 18 -34.14 21.27 -8.44
C LEU A 18 -32.62 21.31 -8.25
N LEU A 19 -32.05 22.43 -7.80
CA LEU A 19 -30.62 22.55 -7.48
C LEU A 19 -30.21 21.76 -6.22
N SER A 20 -31.14 21.52 -5.29
CA SER A 20 -30.91 20.68 -4.11
C SER A 20 -31.05 19.18 -4.37
N LEU A 21 -31.57 18.78 -5.54
CA LEU A 21 -31.59 17.40 -6.04
C LEU A 21 -30.31 17.02 -6.80
N ILE A 22 -29.39 17.95 -7.03
CA ILE A 22 -28.02 17.63 -7.46
C ILE A 22 -27.27 17.12 -6.23
N GLY A 23 -27.59 15.88 -5.85
CA GLY A 23 -26.84 15.16 -4.84
C GLY A 23 -25.36 15.14 -5.25
N SER A 24 -24.48 15.52 -4.32
CA SER A 24 -23.05 15.28 -4.46
C SER A 24 -22.84 13.80 -4.72
N SER A 25 -22.64 13.41 -5.99
CA SER A 25 -22.19 12.07 -6.31
C SER A 25 -20.78 11.94 -5.77
N SER A 26 -20.64 11.41 -4.55
CA SER A 26 -19.36 10.85 -4.13
C SER A 26 -19.03 9.77 -5.16
N ALA A 27 -18.14 10.06 -6.10
CA ALA A 27 -17.66 9.08 -7.05
C ALA A 27 -16.96 7.97 -6.26
N GLN A 28 -17.66 6.87 -6.00
CA GLN A 28 -17.13 5.74 -5.25
C GLN A 28 -16.24 4.91 -6.18
N LEU A 29 -15.16 4.33 -5.64
CA LEU A 29 -14.36 3.38 -6.40
C LEU A 29 -15.22 2.17 -6.78
N HIS A 30 -15.22 1.81 -8.06
CA HIS A 30 -16.06 0.74 -8.58
C HIS A 30 -15.33 -0.61 -8.56
N PRO A 31 -16.01 -1.72 -8.20
CA PRO A 31 -15.39 -3.04 -8.21
C PRO A 31 -15.03 -3.49 -9.64
N ALA A 32 -13.74 -3.62 -9.95
CA ALA A 32 -13.12 -4.23 -11.14
C ALA A 32 -13.58 -3.81 -12.57
N ASN A 33 -14.78 -3.23 -12.75
CA ASN A 33 -15.42 -2.96 -14.03
C ASN A 33 -15.28 -1.50 -14.51
N PHE A 34 -14.63 -0.64 -13.71
CA PHE A 34 -14.47 0.79 -14.03
C PHE A 34 -13.88 1.03 -15.44
N TYR A 35 -12.92 0.21 -15.85
CA TYR A 35 -12.26 0.31 -17.17
C TYR A 35 -12.79 -0.69 -18.21
N SER A 36 -13.91 -1.38 -17.94
CA SER A 36 -14.41 -2.45 -18.82
C SER A 36 -14.69 -1.98 -20.25
N SER A 37 -15.24 -0.77 -20.42
CA SER A 37 -15.50 -0.19 -21.75
C SER A 37 -14.33 0.65 -22.29
N SER A 38 -13.58 1.33 -21.41
CA SER A 38 -12.55 2.31 -21.82
C SER A 38 -11.15 1.72 -21.96
N CYS A 39 -10.85 0.61 -21.28
CA CYS A 39 -9.61 -0.15 -21.43
C CYS A 39 -9.87 -1.65 -21.16
N PRO A 40 -10.62 -2.35 -22.05
CA PRO A 40 -11.12 -3.70 -21.80
C PRO A 40 -10.01 -4.74 -21.52
N ASN A 41 -8.81 -4.55 -22.09
CA ASN A 41 -7.68 -5.46 -21.89
C ASN A 41 -6.70 -4.99 -20.80
N LEU A 42 -7.12 -4.14 -19.86
CA LEU A 42 -6.25 -3.58 -18.83
C LEU A 42 -5.52 -4.66 -18.01
N PHE A 43 -6.26 -5.58 -17.40
CA PHE A 43 -5.67 -6.64 -16.58
C PHE A 43 -4.77 -7.58 -17.39
N GLY A 44 -5.18 -7.90 -18.63
CA GLY A 44 -4.38 -8.70 -19.56
C GLY A 44 -3.09 -8.01 -20.02
N THR A 45 -3.06 -6.68 -20.02
CA THR A 45 -1.87 -5.88 -20.31
C THR A 45 -0.91 -5.83 -19.11
N ILE A 46 -1.43 -5.68 -17.89
CA ILE A 46 -0.62 -5.53 -16.67
C ILE A 46 -0.03 -6.87 -16.21
N LYS A 47 -0.85 -7.91 -16.11
CA LYS A 47 -0.49 -9.18 -15.44
C LYS A 47 0.80 -9.82 -16.01
N PRO A 48 1.00 -9.94 -17.34
CA PRO A 48 2.23 -10.52 -17.89
C PRO A 48 3.49 -9.71 -17.55
N LEU A 49 3.37 -8.39 -17.43
CA LEU A 49 4.49 -7.51 -17.09
C LEU A 49 4.89 -7.66 -15.62
N VAL A 50 3.92 -7.86 -14.72
CA VAL A 50 4.17 -8.18 -13.30
C VAL A 50 4.78 -9.57 -13.18
N GLN A 51 4.21 -10.58 -13.86
CA GLN A 51 4.75 -11.94 -13.89
C GLN A 51 6.19 -11.97 -14.37
N SER A 52 6.50 -11.29 -15.48
CA SER A 52 7.87 -11.16 -16.01
C SER A 52 8.81 -10.51 -15.00
N ALA A 53 8.38 -9.46 -14.29
CA ALA A 53 9.21 -8.79 -13.31
C ALA A 53 9.50 -9.68 -12.08
N ILE A 54 8.50 -10.41 -11.59
CA ILE A 54 8.62 -11.34 -10.46
C ILE A 54 9.40 -12.60 -10.83
N ALA A 55 9.26 -13.11 -12.06
CA ALA A 55 10.06 -14.23 -12.55
C ALA A 55 11.55 -13.87 -12.62
N LYS A 56 11.87 -12.63 -12.98
CA LYS A 56 13.26 -12.12 -12.98
C LYS A 56 13.82 -11.94 -11.56
N GLU A 57 12.99 -11.47 -10.62
CA GLU A 57 13.36 -11.29 -9.22
C GLU A 57 12.13 -11.44 -8.33
N LYS A 58 12.02 -12.57 -7.59
CA LYS A 58 10.85 -12.87 -6.75
C LYS A 58 10.50 -11.75 -5.75
N ARG A 59 11.50 -11.08 -5.19
CA ARG A 59 11.35 -9.94 -4.26
C ARG A 59 10.60 -8.76 -4.89
N MET A 60 10.53 -8.65 -6.22
CA MET A 60 9.79 -7.57 -6.87
C MET A 60 8.31 -7.58 -6.49
N GLY A 61 7.71 -8.74 -6.26
CA GLY A 61 6.30 -8.81 -5.84
C GLY A 61 6.08 -8.17 -4.47
N ALA A 62 6.93 -8.47 -3.49
CA ALA A 62 6.91 -7.80 -2.18
C ALA A 62 7.16 -6.28 -2.30
N SER A 63 8.00 -5.88 -3.25
CA SER A 63 8.32 -4.47 -3.47
C SER A 63 7.13 -3.68 -4.03
N LEU A 64 6.38 -4.26 -4.97
CA LEU A 64 5.18 -3.66 -5.56
C LEU A 64 4.04 -3.59 -4.55
N LEU A 65 3.86 -4.65 -3.74
CA LEU A 65 2.93 -4.65 -2.61
C LEU A 65 3.23 -3.51 -1.62
N ARG A 66 4.50 -3.40 -1.20
CA ARG A 66 4.95 -2.33 -0.30
C ARG A 66 4.80 -0.93 -0.93
N LEU A 67 5.04 -0.79 -2.23
CA LEU A 67 4.88 0.49 -2.92
C LEU A 67 3.43 1.00 -2.84
N PHE A 68 2.45 0.10 -2.97
CA PHE A 68 1.03 0.46 -2.80
C PHE A 68 0.68 0.81 -1.35
N PHE A 69 1.21 0.09 -0.35
CA PHE A 69 1.05 0.46 1.06
C PHE A 69 1.58 1.87 1.34
N HIS A 70 2.78 2.19 0.85
CA HIS A 70 3.39 3.51 1.03
C HIS A 70 2.64 4.64 0.31
N ASP A 71 2.02 4.35 -0.84
CA ASP A 71 1.12 5.31 -1.51
C ASP A 71 -0.08 5.61 -0.60
N CYS A 72 -0.83 4.57 -0.22
CA CYS A 72 -2.08 4.73 0.53
C CYS A 72 -1.92 5.39 1.91
N PHE A 73 -0.76 5.21 2.57
CA PHE A 73 -0.51 5.80 3.89
C PHE A 73 -0.10 7.28 3.85
N VAL A 74 0.05 7.88 2.66
CA VAL A 74 0.46 9.27 2.49
C VAL A 74 -0.59 10.01 1.67
N ASN A 75 -1.51 10.69 2.36
CA ASN A 75 -2.64 11.43 1.77
C ASN A 75 -3.64 10.59 0.94
N GLY A 76 -3.53 9.26 0.98
CA GLY A 76 -4.43 8.34 0.28
C GLY A 76 -3.79 7.67 -0.92
N CYS A 77 -4.49 6.73 -1.54
CA CYS A 77 -3.97 5.98 -2.67
C CYS A 77 -4.10 6.81 -3.97
N ASP A 78 -3.18 7.75 -4.20
CA ASP A 78 -3.27 8.73 -5.29
C ASP A 78 -2.05 8.73 -6.22
N GLY A 79 -1.15 7.76 -6.08
CA GLY A 79 0.08 7.63 -6.85
C GLY A 79 1.09 8.75 -6.59
N SER A 80 0.93 9.57 -5.54
CA SER A 80 1.87 10.63 -5.16
C SER A 80 3.28 10.10 -4.92
N VAL A 81 3.41 8.89 -4.35
CA VAL A 81 4.70 8.21 -4.10
C VAL A 81 5.53 8.02 -5.38
N LEU A 82 4.90 8.01 -6.55
CA LEU A 82 5.55 7.83 -7.85
C LEU A 82 6.17 9.12 -8.40
N LEU A 83 5.77 10.29 -7.93
CA LEU A 83 6.32 11.57 -8.38
C LEU A 83 7.80 11.65 -8.03
N ALA A 84 8.63 11.94 -9.04
CA ALA A 84 10.06 12.09 -8.87
C ALA A 84 10.40 13.55 -8.55
N ASP A 85 11.45 13.74 -7.75
CA ASP A 85 12.00 15.05 -7.46
C ASP A 85 12.45 15.75 -8.76
N THR A 86 12.26 17.07 -8.80
CA THR A 86 12.81 17.97 -9.82
C THR A 86 13.42 19.20 -9.12
N ALA A 87 14.03 20.12 -9.87
CA ALA A 87 14.56 21.35 -9.29
C ALA A 87 13.53 22.16 -8.47
N ASN A 88 12.25 22.09 -8.84
CA ASN A 88 11.16 22.86 -8.23
C ASN A 88 10.06 21.97 -7.63
N PHE A 89 10.32 20.68 -7.42
CA PHE A 89 9.33 19.74 -6.89
C PHE A 89 10.02 18.70 -6.01
N THR A 90 9.55 18.56 -4.77
CA THR A 90 10.01 17.52 -3.84
C THR A 90 8.96 16.42 -3.75
N GLY A 91 9.32 15.22 -4.19
CA GLY A 91 8.51 14.02 -4.07
C GLY A 91 8.67 13.33 -2.73
N GLU A 92 8.16 12.10 -2.64
CA GLU A 92 8.18 11.32 -1.39
C GLU A 92 9.36 10.36 -1.33
N GLN A 93 10.05 10.14 -2.44
CA GLN A 93 11.05 9.07 -2.58
C GLN A 93 12.27 9.31 -1.69
N GLN A 94 12.55 10.56 -1.32
CA GLN A 94 13.62 10.92 -0.38
C GLN A 94 13.17 10.94 1.09
N ALA A 95 11.91 10.64 1.40
CA ALA A 95 11.47 10.48 2.79
C ALA A 95 12.23 9.31 3.46
N LEU A 96 12.46 9.39 4.78
CA LEU A 96 13.20 8.39 5.56
C LEU A 96 12.72 6.94 5.35
N PRO A 97 11.41 6.62 5.34
CA PRO A 97 10.95 5.25 5.11
C PRO A 97 11.09 4.77 3.64
N ASN A 98 11.29 5.72 2.71
CA ASN A 98 11.31 5.49 1.26
C ASN A 98 12.73 5.42 0.69
N ASN A 99 13.62 6.30 1.16
CA ASN A 99 14.94 6.48 0.59
C ASN A 99 15.81 5.23 0.74
N ASN A 100 16.42 4.82 -0.37
CA ASN A 100 17.19 3.57 -0.48
C ASN A 100 16.40 2.32 -0.03
N SER A 101 15.07 2.39 -0.03
CA SER A 101 14.17 1.37 0.54
C SER A 101 13.10 0.94 -0.44
N LEU A 102 12.25 1.86 -0.91
CA LEU A 102 11.26 1.59 -1.94
C LEU A 102 11.95 1.26 -3.27
N ARG A 103 11.34 0.34 -4.02
CA ARG A 103 11.80 -0.12 -5.33
C ARG A 103 10.59 -0.56 -6.16
N GLY A 104 10.79 -0.76 -7.46
CA GLY A 104 9.73 -1.15 -8.40
C GLY A 104 9.24 -0.03 -9.32
N PHE A 105 9.69 1.22 -9.13
CA PHE A 105 9.34 2.37 -9.97
C PHE A 105 9.56 2.12 -11.48
N LYS A 106 10.66 1.43 -11.85
CA LYS A 106 10.93 1.07 -13.26
C LYS A 106 9.90 0.07 -13.82
N VAL A 107 9.40 -0.85 -12.99
CA VAL A 107 8.35 -1.80 -13.37
C VAL A 107 7.04 -1.05 -13.60
N ILE A 108 6.67 -0.15 -12.69
CA ILE A 108 5.49 0.72 -12.85
C ILE A 108 5.60 1.57 -14.12
N LYS A 109 6.76 2.17 -14.39
CA LYS A 109 7.00 2.93 -15.63
C LYS A 109 6.77 2.08 -16.89
N ARG A 110 7.27 0.83 -16.90
CA ARG A 110 7.08 -0.10 -18.03
C ARG A 110 5.60 -0.45 -18.21
N ILE A 111 4.91 -0.76 -17.11
CA ILE A 111 3.49 -1.08 -17.10
C ILE A 111 2.68 0.10 -17.63
N LYS A 112 2.91 1.30 -17.09
CA LYS A 112 2.24 2.51 -17.56
C LYS A 112 2.46 2.75 -19.05
N SER A 113 3.67 2.54 -19.55
CA SER A 113 3.96 2.72 -20.98
C SER A 113 3.17 1.73 -21.85
N ALA A 114 3.02 0.48 -21.41
CA ALA A 114 2.21 -0.51 -22.12
C ALA A 114 0.71 -0.19 -22.06
N VAL A 115 0.22 0.25 -20.90
CA VAL A 115 -1.17 0.67 -20.71
C VAL A 115 -1.50 1.90 -21.55
N GLU A 116 -0.65 2.92 -21.58
CA GLU A 116 -0.83 4.10 -22.44
C GLU A 116 -0.81 3.75 -23.93
N LYS A 117 -0.07 2.72 -24.34
CA LYS A 117 -0.11 2.23 -25.73
C LYS A 117 -1.45 1.55 -26.05
N ALA A 118 -2.05 0.87 -25.08
CA ALA A 118 -3.29 0.12 -25.27
C ALA A 118 -4.55 1.02 -25.14
N CYS A 119 -4.54 1.96 -24.20
CA CYS A 119 -5.66 2.85 -23.89
C CYS A 119 -5.14 4.21 -23.40
N PRO A 120 -4.75 5.11 -24.33
CA PRO A 120 -4.09 6.37 -24.00
C PRO A 120 -4.90 7.27 -23.07
N GLY A 121 -4.30 7.76 -21.99
CA GLY A 121 -4.92 8.72 -21.07
C GLY A 121 -6.11 8.20 -20.26
N VAL A 122 -6.32 6.89 -20.21
CA VAL A 122 -7.49 6.29 -19.54
C VAL A 122 -7.20 5.91 -18.09
N VAL A 123 -6.10 5.19 -17.85
CA VAL A 123 -5.87 4.49 -16.57
C VAL A 123 -4.88 5.26 -15.69
N SER A 124 -5.24 5.57 -14.46
CA SER A 124 -4.36 6.27 -13.52
C SER A 124 -3.18 5.42 -13.05
N CYS A 125 -2.11 6.08 -12.62
CA CYS A 125 -0.99 5.38 -11.99
C CYS A 125 -1.35 4.81 -10.61
N ALA A 126 -2.23 5.48 -9.87
CA ALA A 126 -2.80 4.97 -8.62
C ALA A 126 -3.49 3.60 -8.80
N ASP A 127 -4.32 3.44 -9.85
CA ASP A 127 -4.94 2.14 -10.13
C ASP A 127 -3.93 1.09 -10.63
N ILE A 128 -2.89 1.50 -11.35
CA ILE A 128 -1.78 0.58 -11.69
C ILE A 128 -1.10 0.07 -10.42
N LEU A 129 -0.85 0.90 -9.40
CA LEU A 129 -0.30 0.44 -8.12
C LEU A 129 -1.21 -0.59 -7.44
N ALA A 130 -2.52 -0.31 -7.38
CA ALA A 130 -3.50 -1.22 -6.78
C ALA A 130 -3.54 -2.58 -7.50
N ILE A 131 -3.57 -2.59 -8.84
CA ILE A 131 -3.60 -3.82 -9.65
C ILE A 131 -2.29 -4.60 -9.48
N THR A 132 -1.14 -3.92 -9.57
CA THR A 132 0.17 -4.58 -9.47
C THR A 132 0.45 -5.15 -8.10
N SER A 133 -0.04 -4.50 -7.04
CA SER A 133 -0.03 -5.02 -5.67
C SER A 133 -0.81 -6.33 -5.56
N ARG A 134 -2.05 -6.36 -6.06
CA ARG A 134 -2.87 -7.58 -6.08
C ARG A 134 -2.21 -8.70 -6.89
N ASP A 135 -1.82 -8.41 -8.12
CA ASP A 135 -1.19 -9.40 -8.99
C ASP A 135 0.07 -9.98 -8.35
N SER A 136 0.86 -9.16 -7.64
CA SER A 136 2.07 -9.61 -6.95
C SER A 136 1.77 -10.63 -5.84
N VAL A 137 0.74 -10.40 -5.03
CA VAL A 137 0.31 -11.35 -3.98
C VAL A 137 -0.12 -12.68 -4.61
N VAL A 138 -0.96 -12.62 -5.64
CA VAL A 138 -1.47 -13.83 -6.33
C VAL A 138 -0.34 -14.62 -6.99
N ILE A 139 0.59 -13.95 -7.68
CA ILE A 139 1.72 -14.61 -8.36
C ILE A 139 2.65 -15.30 -7.35
N LEU A 140 2.73 -14.79 -6.12
CA LEU A 140 3.52 -15.37 -5.04
C LEU A 140 2.73 -16.40 -4.21
N GLY A 141 1.53 -16.79 -4.64
CA GLY A 141 0.74 -17.87 -4.02
C GLY A 141 -0.32 -17.42 -3.01
N GLY A 142 -0.49 -16.11 -2.83
CA GLY A 142 -1.46 -15.54 -1.91
C GLY A 142 -2.89 -15.46 -2.47
N PRO A 143 -3.82 -14.88 -1.70
CA PRO A 143 -5.22 -14.78 -2.11
C PRO A 143 -5.43 -13.79 -3.26
N ASN A 144 -6.48 -14.02 -4.03
CA ASN A 144 -6.97 -13.10 -5.06
C ASN A 144 -8.13 -12.25 -4.52
N TRP A 145 -8.32 -11.06 -5.07
CA TRP A 145 -9.48 -10.21 -4.80
C TRP A 145 -9.80 -9.29 -5.97
N ASN A 146 -11.03 -8.77 -5.97
CA ASN A 146 -11.47 -7.76 -6.93
C ASN A 146 -10.95 -6.40 -6.49
N VAL A 147 -9.93 -5.90 -7.20
CA VAL A 147 -9.38 -4.57 -6.97
C VAL A 147 -10.44 -3.53 -7.32
N LYS A 148 -10.77 -2.64 -6.38
CA LYS A 148 -11.58 -1.45 -6.65
C LYS A 148 -10.76 -0.46 -7.47
N LEU A 149 -11.37 0.16 -8.47
CA LEU A 149 -10.70 1.02 -9.45
C LEU A 149 -11.45 2.35 -9.62
N GLY A 150 -10.82 3.29 -10.32
CA GLY A 150 -11.33 4.65 -10.55
C GLY A 150 -10.59 5.73 -9.76
N ARG A 151 -9.43 5.40 -9.18
CA ARG A 151 -8.57 6.40 -8.51
C ARG A 151 -8.00 7.35 -9.55
N ARG A 152 -7.74 8.60 -9.15
CA ARG A 152 -7.00 9.59 -9.92
C ARG A 152 -5.63 9.85 -9.31
N ASP A 153 -4.75 10.38 -10.14
CA ASP A 153 -3.40 10.72 -9.76
C ASP A 153 -3.33 12.11 -9.11
N ALA A 154 -2.59 12.22 -8.01
CA ALA A 154 -2.27 13.48 -7.38
C ALA A 154 -1.30 14.33 -8.20
N ARG A 155 -1.43 15.65 -8.03
CA ARG A 155 -0.52 16.66 -8.59
C ARG A 155 0.51 17.16 -7.58
N ARG A 156 0.48 16.61 -6.37
CA ARG A 156 1.35 16.97 -5.25
C ARG A 156 1.83 15.69 -4.59
N ALA A 157 2.92 15.82 -3.84
CA ALA A 157 3.50 14.79 -2.99
C ALA A 157 3.80 15.42 -1.64
N SER A 158 3.95 14.61 -0.58
CA SER A 158 4.32 15.13 0.73
C SER A 158 5.40 14.27 1.40
N GLN A 159 6.65 14.71 1.27
CA GLN A 159 7.78 14.08 1.97
C GLN A 159 7.60 14.11 3.50
N SER A 160 7.03 15.19 4.04
CA SER A 160 6.77 15.31 5.48
C SER A 160 5.68 14.35 5.95
N ALA A 161 4.58 14.22 5.21
CA ALA A 161 3.54 13.22 5.53
C ALA A 161 4.09 11.79 5.38
N ALA A 162 4.94 11.51 4.39
CA ALA A 162 5.64 10.23 4.28
C ALA A 162 6.51 9.94 5.51
N ASN A 163 7.27 10.91 6.02
CA ASN A 163 8.05 10.75 7.25
C ASN A 163 7.16 10.54 8.49
N ASN A 164 5.98 11.16 8.52
CA ASN A 164 5.14 11.20 9.71
C ASN A 164 4.10 10.09 9.79
N ASN A 165 3.57 9.60 8.66
CA ASN A 165 2.44 8.67 8.64
C ASN A 165 2.89 7.21 8.52
N ILE A 166 3.94 6.94 7.73
CA ILE A 166 4.43 5.57 7.51
C ILE A 166 5.03 5.03 8.82
N PRO A 167 4.53 3.90 9.36
CA PRO A 167 5.05 3.34 10.60
C PRO A 167 6.53 2.93 10.48
N PRO A 168 7.40 3.33 11.43
CA PRO A 168 8.77 2.85 11.46
C PRO A 168 8.84 1.38 11.94
N PRO A 169 9.89 0.63 11.56
CA PRO A 169 10.07 -0.76 11.98
C PRO A 169 10.31 -0.93 13.49
N THR A 170 10.57 0.18 14.20
CA THR A 170 10.82 0.26 15.64
C THR A 170 9.60 0.72 16.44
N SER A 171 8.41 0.77 15.84
CA SER A 171 7.17 1.13 16.55
C SER A 171 6.77 0.06 17.55
N SER A 172 6.36 0.50 18.75
CA SER A 172 5.61 -0.31 19.72
C SER A 172 4.23 -0.68 19.19
N LEU A 173 3.59 -1.70 19.79
CA LEU A 173 2.23 -2.12 19.44
C LEU A 173 1.21 -0.97 19.53
N SER A 174 1.26 -0.15 20.59
CA SER A 174 0.34 0.98 20.76
C SER A 174 0.47 2.03 19.65
N ASN A 175 1.71 2.29 19.21
CA ASN A 175 1.98 3.23 18.12
C ASN A 175 1.52 2.68 16.77
N LEU A 176 1.69 1.37 16.53
CA LEU A 176 1.16 0.71 15.33
C LEU A 176 -0.37 0.82 15.29
N ILE A 177 -1.06 0.49 16.38
CA ILE A 177 -2.53 0.58 16.46
C ILE A 177 -3.00 2.01 16.17
N SER A 178 -2.42 3.02 16.84
CA SER A 178 -2.81 4.42 16.65
C SER A 178 -2.57 4.92 15.21
N ARG A 179 -1.47 4.52 14.57
CA ARG A 179 -1.15 4.94 13.20
C ARG A 179 -2.08 4.31 12.17
N PHE A 180 -2.40 3.03 12.32
CA PHE A 180 -3.37 2.37 11.44
C PHE A 180 -4.78 2.91 11.67
N ALA A 181 -5.17 3.17 12.92
CA ALA A 181 -6.45 3.79 13.25
C ALA A 181 -6.59 5.19 12.63
N ALA A 182 -5.51 5.99 12.58
CA ALA A 182 -5.48 7.28 11.90
C ALA A 182 -5.71 7.18 10.38
N GLN A 183 -5.50 6.00 9.78
CA GLN A 183 -5.84 5.70 8.39
C GLN A 183 -7.19 4.98 8.24
N GLY A 184 -8.00 4.90 9.31
CA GLY A 184 -9.29 4.21 9.31
C GLY A 184 -9.20 2.68 9.33
N LEU A 185 -8.04 2.12 9.68
CA LEU A 185 -7.80 0.67 9.75
C LEU A 185 -7.85 0.18 11.19
N SER A 186 -8.61 -0.89 11.45
CA SER A 186 -8.72 -1.49 12.79
C SER A 186 -7.44 -2.23 13.18
N THR A 187 -7.30 -2.57 14.47
CA THR A 187 -6.23 -3.46 14.96
C THR A 187 -6.20 -4.79 14.20
N LYS A 188 -7.37 -5.33 13.83
CA LYS A 188 -7.44 -6.57 13.04
C LYS A 188 -6.89 -6.38 11.63
N ASP A 189 -7.22 -5.26 10.99
CA ASP A 189 -6.69 -4.90 9.67
C ASP A 189 -5.16 -4.71 9.74
N MET A 190 -4.65 -4.06 10.79
CA MET A 190 -3.22 -3.90 11.05
C MET A 190 -2.50 -5.25 11.14
N VAL A 191 -2.96 -6.17 12.00
CA VAL A 191 -2.31 -7.50 12.15
C VAL A 191 -2.38 -8.29 10.83
N ALA A 192 -3.48 -8.20 10.09
CA ALA A 192 -3.60 -8.83 8.79
C ALA A 192 -2.60 -8.24 7.79
N LEU A 193 -2.53 -6.91 7.66
CA LEU A 193 -1.62 -6.23 6.73
C LEU A 193 -0.14 -6.44 7.08
N SER A 194 0.22 -6.53 8.36
CA SER A 194 1.59 -6.93 8.77
C SER A 194 1.99 -8.30 8.23
N GLY A 195 1.01 -9.18 7.97
CA GLY A 195 1.21 -10.46 7.30
C GLY A 195 1.83 -10.34 5.90
N ALA A 196 1.81 -9.15 5.26
CA ALA A 196 2.55 -8.90 4.02
C ALA A 196 4.07 -9.16 4.15
N HIS A 197 4.61 -9.13 5.37
CA HIS A 197 6.00 -9.49 5.68
C HIS A 197 6.29 -10.99 5.55
N THR A 198 5.32 -11.83 5.18
CA THR A 198 5.58 -13.22 4.73
C THR A 198 6.48 -13.27 3.48
N ILE A 199 6.56 -12.19 2.70
CA ILE A 199 7.44 -12.06 1.54
C ILE A 199 8.39 -10.86 1.65
N GLY A 200 9.53 -10.95 0.95
CA GLY A 200 10.44 -9.83 0.80
C GLY A 200 11.57 -9.81 1.83
N GLN A 201 12.26 -8.68 1.90
CA GLN A 201 13.48 -8.54 2.69
C GLN A 201 13.63 -7.14 3.25
N ALA A 202 14.27 -7.04 4.40
CA ALA A 202 14.62 -5.80 5.08
C ALA A 202 16.13 -5.59 5.11
N ARG A 203 16.57 -4.33 5.25
CA ARG A 203 17.99 -3.97 5.37
C ARG A 203 18.42 -4.07 6.82
N CYS A 204 19.69 -4.36 7.07
CA CYS A 204 20.28 -4.39 8.41
C CYS A 204 19.93 -3.14 9.23
N THR A 205 19.90 -1.95 8.61
CA THR A 205 19.51 -0.71 9.29
C THR A 205 18.12 -0.72 9.91
N THR A 206 17.18 -1.53 9.43
CA THR A 206 15.80 -1.55 9.93
C THR A 206 15.57 -2.53 11.08
N PHE A 207 16.45 -3.52 11.27
CA PHE A 207 16.31 -4.55 12.30
C PHE A 207 17.50 -4.65 13.27
N ARG A 208 18.58 -3.88 13.04
CA ARG A 208 19.80 -3.93 13.85
C ARG A 208 19.51 -3.74 15.34
N ALA A 209 18.71 -2.75 15.71
CA ALA A 209 18.39 -2.48 17.11
C ALA A 209 17.73 -3.71 17.75
N HIS A 210 16.72 -4.28 17.09
CA HIS A 210 15.99 -5.46 17.56
C HIS A 210 16.93 -6.65 17.84
N ILE A 211 17.77 -7.02 16.88
CA ILE A 211 18.64 -8.20 17.03
C ILE A 211 19.78 -8.02 18.05
N TYR A 212 20.07 -6.82 18.51
CA TYR A 212 21.17 -6.54 19.46
C TYR A 212 20.71 -6.10 20.85
N ASN A 213 19.54 -5.47 20.95
CA ASN A 213 19.12 -4.77 22.17
C ASN A 213 17.83 -5.36 22.77
N ASP A 214 16.99 -6.01 21.97
CA ASP A 214 15.69 -6.49 22.44
C ASP A 214 15.82 -7.90 23.05
N THR A 215 14.92 -8.23 23.97
CA THR A 215 14.92 -9.51 24.71
C THR A 215 13.80 -10.46 24.28
N ASP A 216 12.90 -9.99 23.42
CA ASP A 216 11.74 -10.71 22.89
C ASP A 216 12.04 -11.45 21.57
N ILE A 217 13.32 -11.62 21.23
CA ILE A 217 13.82 -12.34 20.06
C ILE A 217 14.50 -13.67 20.45
N ASP A 218 14.33 -14.71 19.63
CA ASP A 218 15.04 -15.99 19.77
C ASP A 218 16.55 -15.77 19.64
N GLY A 219 17.31 -16.17 20.66
CA GLY A 219 18.75 -15.88 20.73
C GLY A 219 19.56 -16.51 19.59
N SER A 220 19.18 -17.70 19.12
CA SER A 220 19.84 -18.37 17.98
C SER A 220 19.53 -17.66 16.66
N PHE A 221 18.28 -17.22 16.47
CA PHE A 221 17.88 -16.41 15.33
C PHE A 221 18.59 -15.05 15.32
N ALA A 222 18.65 -14.37 16.46
CA ALA A 222 19.38 -13.10 16.62
C ALA A 222 20.85 -13.26 16.21
N LYS A 223 21.57 -14.26 16.77
CA LYS A 223 22.96 -14.58 16.40
C LYS A 223 23.11 -14.84 14.90
N THR A 224 22.17 -15.55 14.29
CA THR A 224 22.17 -15.80 12.84
C THR A 224 22.11 -14.49 12.05
N ARG A 225 21.27 -13.53 12.47
CA ARG A 225 21.15 -12.22 11.81
C ARG A 225 22.39 -11.34 12.06
N GLN A 226 22.93 -11.36 13.27
CA GLN A 226 24.14 -10.61 13.65
C GLN A 226 25.36 -10.99 12.79
N SER A 227 25.46 -12.26 12.35
CA SER A 227 26.58 -12.69 11.48
C SER A 227 26.68 -11.93 10.15
N LYS A 228 25.59 -11.32 9.68
CA LYS A 228 25.53 -10.54 8.43
C LYS A 228 25.17 -9.07 8.65
N CYS A 229 24.88 -8.67 9.89
CA CYS A 229 24.42 -7.33 10.26
C CYS A 229 25.21 -6.84 11.46
N ASN A 230 26.23 -6.01 11.21
CA ASN A 230 27.15 -5.56 12.25
C ASN A 230 26.47 -4.65 13.27
N LYS A 231 26.95 -4.69 14.52
CA LYS A 231 26.46 -3.86 15.65
C LYS A 231 26.68 -2.36 15.42
N LYS A 232 27.82 -1.99 14.85
CA LYS A 232 28.13 -0.59 14.50
C LYS A 232 27.56 -0.27 13.11
N SER A 233 26.91 0.89 12.98
CA SER A 233 26.49 1.44 11.69
C SER A 233 27.69 1.77 10.80
N GLY A 234 27.46 1.89 9.48
CA GLY A 234 28.48 2.23 8.50
C GLY A 234 29.19 1.03 7.86
N SER A 235 28.94 -0.19 8.34
CA SER A 235 29.44 -1.43 7.71
C SER A 235 28.34 -2.49 7.66
N GLY A 236 28.01 -2.96 6.46
CA GLY A 236 26.96 -3.97 6.27
C GLY A 236 25.51 -3.44 6.37
N ASP A 237 25.31 -2.11 6.42
CA ASP A 237 24.00 -1.46 6.51
C ASP A 237 23.00 -1.92 5.45
N ASN A 238 23.49 -2.15 4.23
CA ASN A 238 22.68 -2.58 3.09
C ASN A 238 22.53 -4.11 2.97
N LYS A 239 23.08 -4.89 3.91
CA LYS A 239 22.88 -6.34 3.92
C LYS A 239 21.41 -6.64 4.18
N LEU A 240 20.89 -7.59 3.42
CA LEU A 240 19.48 -7.93 3.40
C LEU A 240 19.23 -9.22 4.18
N ALA A 241 18.12 -9.26 4.91
CA ALA A 241 17.59 -10.47 5.52
C ALA A 241 16.12 -10.64 5.09
N PRO A 242 15.67 -11.87 4.83
CA PRO A 242 14.26 -12.12 4.55
C PRO A 242 13.40 -11.82 5.76
N LEU A 243 12.24 -11.21 5.55
CA LEU A 243 11.25 -10.92 6.60
C LEU A 243 10.63 -12.22 7.14
N ASP A 244 10.42 -13.20 6.26
CA ASP A 244 10.04 -14.57 6.61
C ASP A 244 11.21 -15.53 6.38
N LEU A 245 11.68 -16.20 7.43
CA LEU A 245 12.78 -17.15 7.30
C LEU A 245 12.37 -18.52 6.72
N GLN A 246 11.08 -18.87 6.72
CA GLN A 246 10.60 -20.18 6.29
C GLN A 246 10.36 -20.21 4.80
N THR A 247 9.59 -19.25 4.31
CA THR A 247 9.11 -19.20 2.92
C THR A 247 9.30 -17.80 2.33
N PRO A 248 10.55 -17.29 2.23
CA PRO A 248 10.87 -15.87 1.96
C PRO A 248 10.31 -15.28 0.64
N THR A 249 9.76 -16.13 -0.22
CA THR A 249 9.24 -15.78 -1.54
C THR A 249 7.86 -16.37 -1.84
N ALA A 250 7.17 -16.95 -0.85
CA ALA A 250 5.80 -17.40 -0.98
C ALA A 250 4.90 -16.59 -0.04
N PHE A 251 3.72 -16.21 -0.51
CA PHE A 251 2.75 -15.50 0.30
C PHE A 251 1.89 -16.51 1.04
N ASP A 252 2.21 -16.74 2.32
CA ASP A 252 1.51 -17.69 3.18
C ASP A 252 1.42 -17.14 4.63
N ASN A 253 1.09 -17.99 5.60
CA ASN A 253 0.93 -17.59 7.00
C ASN A 253 2.17 -17.89 7.89
N SER A 254 3.29 -18.29 7.30
CA SER A 254 4.56 -18.61 7.98
C SER A 254 5.12 -17.43 8.78
N TYR A 255 4.82 -16.20 8.35
CA TYR A 255 5.08 -14.98 9.11
C TYR A 255 4.60 -15.10 10.55
N TYR A 256 3.34 -15.49 10.77
CA TYR A 256 2.77 -15.61 12.10
C TYR A 256 3.38 -16.77 12.88
N SER A 257 3.73 -17.88 12.22
CA SER A 257 4.45 -18.99 12.86
C SER A 257 5.87 -18.59 13.31
N ASN A 258 6.50 -17.61 12.66
CA ASN A 258 7.77 -17.04 13.11
C ASN A 258 7.58 -16.22 14.39
N LEU A 259 6.53 -15.39 14.46
CA LEU A 259 6.24 -14.58 15.65
C LEU A 259 6.02 -15.43 16.91
N LEU A 260 5.29 -16.55 16.77
CA LEU A 260 5.07 -17.52 17.87
C LEU A 260 6.37 -18.10 18.43
N ARG A 261 7.43 -18.12 17.63
CA ARG A 261 8.76 -18.64 18.00
C ARG A 261 9.77 -17.54 18.28
N ARG A 262 9.32 -16.29 18.46
CA ARG A 262 10.18 -15.12 18.65
C ARG A 262 11.16 -14.87 17.51
N LYS A 263 10.73 -15.13 16.28
CA LYS A 263 11.54 -14.97 15.05
C LYS A 263 11.00 -13.88 14.12
N GLY A 264 10.28 -12.89 14.66
CA GLY A 264 10.01 -11.65 13.94
C GLY A 264 11.32 -10.94 13.60
N LEU A 265 11.46 -10.43 12.37
CA LEU A 265 12.71 -9.76 11.97
C LEU A 265 12.76 -8.33 12.49
N LEU A 266 11.65 -7.59 12.37
CA LEU A 266 11.55 -6.21 12.84
C LEU A 266 11.01 -6.19 14.26
N HIS A 267 11.38 -5.17 15.04
CA HIS A 267 10.80 -4.94 16.37
C HIS A 267 9.26 -4.86 16.28
N SER A 268 8.75 -4.06 15.36
CA SER A 268 7.30 -3.96 15.06
C SER A 268 6.61 -5.26 14.67
N ASP A 269 7.34 -6.26 14.13
CA ASP A 269 6.78 -7.59 13.88
C ASP A 269 6.57 -8.34 15.19
N GLN A 270 7.60 -8.35 16.04
CA GLN A 270 7.59 -9.10 17.28
C GLN A 270 6.62 -8.50 18.31
N GLU A 271 6.41 -7.18 18.28
CA GLU A 271 5.40 -6.47 19.07
C GLU A 271 3.96 -6.98 18.84
N LEU A 272 3.67 -7.62 17.71
CA LEU A 272 2.34 -8.23 17.47
C LEU A 272 2.09 -9.48 18.33
N PHE A 273 3.16 -10.10 18.85
CA PHE A 273 3.12 -11.29 19.67
C PHE A 273 4.09 -11.17 20.84
N ASN A 274 3.69 -10.39 21.85
CA ASN A 274 4.53 -10.05 23.00
C ASN A 274 3.69 -9.94 24.30
N ASN A 275 2.78 -10.88 24.52
CA ASN A 275 1.77 -10.85 25.60
C ASN A 275 0.83 -9.64 25.51
N GLY A 276 0.48 -9.24 24.28
CA GLY A 276 -0.33 -8.07 23.98
C GLY A 276 -1.75 -8.40 23.53
N SER A 277 -2.51 -7.36 23.19
CA SER A 277 -3.91 -7.48 22.72
C SER A 277 -4.05 -8.17 21.36
N THR A 278 -2.97 -8.34 20.61
CA THR A 278 -2.95 -8.97 19.27
C THR A 278 -2.55 -10.44 19.27
N ASP A 279 -2.10 -10.98 20.41
CA ASP A 279 -1.57 -12.35 20.51
C ASP A 279 -2.56 -13.42 20.04
N SER A 280 -3.84 -13.27 20.39
CA SER A 280 -4.90 -14.22 20.01
C SER A 280 -5.11 -14.26 18.50
N LEU A 281 -5.00 -13.11 17.83
CA LEU A 281 -5.14 -12.99 16.39
C LEU A 281 -3.93 -13.57 15.65
N VAL A 282 -2.71 -13.33 16.15
CA VAL A 282 -1.48 -13.96 15.61
C VAL A 282 -1.56 -15.49 15.71
N ARG A 283 -2.02 -16.04 16.85
CA ARG A 283 -2.24 -17.51 16.99
C ARG A 283 -3.27 -18.02 15.99
N THR A 284 -4.34 -17.25 15.78
CA THR A 284 -5.39 -17.60 14.81
C THR A 284 -4.85 -17.68 13.39
N TYR A 285 -4.14 -16.64 12.93
CA TYR A 285 -3.58 -16.61 11.59
C TYR A 285 -2.48 -17.67 11.38
N SER A 286 -1.68 -17.97 12.41
CA SER A 286 -0.69 -19.06 12.35
C SER A 286 -1.32 -20.45 12.16
N ARG A 287 -2.53 -20.68 12.69
CA ARG A 287 -3.23 -21.97 12.59
C ARG A 287 -4.19 -22.06 11.41
N SER A 288 -4.68 -20.93 10.91
CA SER A 288 -5.69 -20.87 9.86
C SER A 288 -5.25 -19.97 8.70
N PRO A 289 -4.57 -20.53 7.68
CA PRO A 289 -4.23 -19.80 6.46
C PRO A 289 -5.46 -19.19 5.78
N GLY A 290 -6.60 -19.88 5.82
CA GLY A 290 -7.86 -19.39 5.24
C GLY A 290 -8.39 -18.13 5.92
N THR A 291 -8.31 -18.07 7.26
CA THR A 291 -8.73 -16.87 8.02
C THR A 291 -7.80 -15.70 7.74
N PHE A 292 -6.48 -15.94 7.74
CA PHE A 292 -5.50 -14.92 7.34
C PHE A 292 -5.78 -14.37 5.94
N ASN A 293 -5.94 -15.25 4.95
CA ASN A 293 -6.18 -14.85 3.56
C ASN A 293 -7.45 -14.01 3.41
N SER A 294 -8.55 -14.40 4.06
CA SER A 294 -9.80 -13.63 4.05
C SER A 294 -9.62 -12.24 4.66
N ASP A 295 -8.98 -12.16 5.82
CA ASP A 295 -8.83 -10.88 6.52
C ASP A 295 -7.77 -9.97 5.86
N PHE A 296 -6.72 -10.54 5.27
CA PHE A 296 -5.77 -9.81 4.44
C PHE A 296 -6.45 -9.17 3.23
N VAL A 297 -7.31 -9.91 2.51
CA VAL A 297 -8.09 -9.37 1.40
C VAL A 297 -8.98 -8.20 1.84
N LYS A 298 -9.71 -8.37 2.95
CA LYS A 298 -10.57 -7.29 3.48
C LYS A 298 -9.76 -6.06 3.84
N ALA A 299 -8.61 -6.25 4.50
CA ALA A 299 -7.74 -5.15 4.90
C ALA A 299 -7.07 -4.45 3.69
N MET A 300 -6.67 -5.20 2.66
CA MET A 300 -6.14 -4.64 1.40
C MET A 300 -7.18 -3.80 0.65
N ILE A 301 -8.45 -4.24 0.62
CA ILE A 301 -9.54 -3.47 0.02
C ILE A 301 -9.76 -2.17 0.81
N LYS A 302 -9.85 -2.24 2.13
CA LYS A 302 -9.99 -1.04 2.99
C LYS A 302 -8.82 -0.08 2.83
N MET A 303 -7.58 -0.59 2.84
CA MET A 303 -6.39 0.22 2.62
C MET A 303 -6.44 0.91 1.25
N GLY A 304 -6.89 0.20 0.22
CA GLY A 304 -7.08 0.77 -1.12
C GLY A 304 -8.16 1.85 -1.20
N ASP A 305 -9.03 1.96 -0.20
CA ASP A 305 -10.10 2.95 -0.11
C ASP A 305 -9.71 4.18 0.73
N ILE A 306 -8.45 4.28 1.19
CA ILE A 306 -7.97 5.44 1.95
C ILE A 306 -7.92 6.66 1.01
N SER A 307 -8.78 7.64 1.31
CA SER A 307 -8.82 8.99 0.72
C SER A 307 -8.54 9.06 -0.80
N PRO A 308 -9.21 8.25 -1.64
CA PRO A 308 -8.92 8.26 -3.07
C PRO A 308 -9.31 9.60 -3.70
N LEU A 309 -8.48 10.09 -4.62
CA LEU A 309 -8.91 11.14 -5.54
C LEU A 309 -9.84 10.53 -6.61
N THR A 310 -10.99 11.17 -6.84
CA THR A 310 -12.05 10.70 -7.73
C THR A 310 -12.36 11.76 -8.78
N VAL A 311 -13.24 11.50 -9.76
CA VAL A 311 -13.33 12.19 -11.08
C VAL A 311 -13.05 13.71 -11.08
N SER A 312 -13.61 14.49 -10.15
CA SER A 312 -13.43 15.94 -10.08
C SER A 312 -12.06 16.42 -9.53
N ASN A 313 -11.30 15.54 -8.88
CA ASN A 313 -10.05 15.84 -8.18
C ASN A 313 -8.90 15.00 -8.74
N GLY A 314 -7.81 15.63 -9.19
CA GLY A 314 -6.62 14.94 -9.74
C GLY A 314 -6.62 14.73 -11.26
N GLU A 315 -5.68 13.93 -11.77
CA GLU A 315 -5.46 13.69 -13.21
C GLU A 315 -5.25 12.22 -13.58
N ILE A 316 -5.16 11.93 -14.88
CA ILE A 316 -4.59 10.67 -15.38
C ILE A 316 -3.21 11.01 -15.92
N ARG A 317 -2.15 10.72 -15.17
CA ARG A 317 -0.78 11.04 -15.61
C ARG A 317 -0.41 10.17 -16.78
N LYS A 318 0.17 10.72 -17.85
CA LYS A 318 0.74 9.92 -18.96
C LYS A 318 2.05 9.22 -18.57
N LYS A 319 2.83 9.84 -17.68
CA LYS A 319 4.05 9.29 -17.08
C LYS A 319 3.94 9.38 -15.57
N CYS A 320 3.92 8.25 -14.87
CA CYS A 320 3.70 8.26 -13.42
C CYS A 320 4.73 9.04 -12.60
N SER A 321 5.91 9.32 -13.16
CA SER A 321 6.97 10.04 -12.44
C SER A 321 6.80 11.55 -12.42
N LYS A 322 5.81 12.12 -13.11
CA LYS A 322 5.62 13.57 -13.18
C LYS A 322 4.15 13.92 -13.44
N ILE A 323 3.76 15.12 -13.03
CA ILE A 323 2.50 15.73 -13.42
C ILE A 323 2.45 15.94 -14.95
N ASN A 324 1.25 15.98 -15.52
CA ASN A 324 1.04 16.18 -16.96
C ASN A 324 1.56 17.51 -17.49
#